data_AF-A0A936KU39-F1
#
_entry.id   AF-A0A936KU39-F1
#
_cell.length_a   1.000
_cell.length_b   1.000
_cell.length_c   1.000
_cell.angle_alpha   90.00
_cell.angle_beta   90.00
_cell.angle_gamma   90.00
#
_symmetry.space_group_name_H-M   'P 1'
#
loop_
_entity.id
_entity.type
_entity.pdbx_description
1 polymer ?
#
loop_
_entity_poly.entity_id
_entity_poly.type
_entity_poly.pdbx_seq_one_letter_code
_entity_poly.pdbx_strand_id
1 'polypeptide(L)'
;MKNAAIEFVFVYGTLQSQFNNYWSRFLRQHSVYVSKGKCSGRLYHIAHYPGAVYDETSEKFIHGELYLTTKAPYLFQILDAYEQCTHNYPTPHEFAIKKIKVKVKYFSVEANCYLFNRDTAAFPIIESGFYFSEYQSRY
;
A
#
# COMPACT_ATOMS: atom_id res chain seq x y z
N MET A 1 27.64 8.60 -5.72
CA MET A 1 26.95 7.81 -4.68
C MET A 1 25.48 8.21 -4.70
N LYS A 2 24.55 7.35 -5.14
CA LYS A 2 23.12 7.67 -5.01
C LYS A 2 22.78 7.59 -3.53
N ASN A 3 22.35 8.70 -2.93
CA ASN A 3 22.01 8.77 -1.51
C ASN A 3 21.02 7.64 -1.17
N ALA A 4 21.34 6.89 -0.12
CA ALA A 4 20.42 5.98 0.52
C ALA A 4 19.34 6.83 1.21
N ALA A 5 18.29 7.20 0.47
CA ALA A 5 17.15 7.90 1.03
C ALA A 5 16.41 6.94 1.97
N ILE A 6 16.26 7.37 3.23
CA ILE A 6 15.45 6.68 4.21
C ILE A 6 14.00 7.06 3.93
N GLU A 7 13.18 6.08 3.56
CA GLU A 7 11.78 6.31 3.18
C GLU A 7 10.87 5.36 3.95
N PHE A 8 9.69 5.87 4.33
CA PHE A 8 8.61 5.04 4.83
C PHE A 8 7.77 4.49 3.67
N VAL A 9 7.30 3.26 3.84
CA VAL A 9 6.39 2.57 2.92
C VAL A 9 5.19 2.08 3.72
N PHE A 10 3.99 2.43 3.28
CA PHE A 10 2.74 1.94 3.86
C PHE A 10 2.08 0.96 2.91
N VAL A 11 1.71 -0.22 3.44
CA VAL A 11 1.07 -1.29 2.67
C VAL A 11 -0.22 -1.74 3.33
N TYR A 12 -1.28 -1.92 2.53
CA TYR A 12 -2.63 -2.23 3.00
C TYR A 12 -3.23 -3.50 2.36
N GLY A 13 -2.47 -4.17 1.50
CA GLY A 13 -2.91 -5.31 0.70
C GLY A 13 -2.00 -6.52 0.83
N THR A 14 -1.77 -7.19 -0.30
CA THR A 14 -1.02 -8.46 -0.41
C THR A 14 0.44 -8.37 0.02
N LEU A 15 1.00 -7.16 0.11
CA LEU A 15 2.35 -6.90 0.65
C LEU A 15 2.43 -7.02 2.18
N GLN A 16 1.30 -7.03 2.89
CA GLN A 16 1.30 -7.17 4.36
C GLN A 16 1.87 -8.52 4.81
N SER A 17 2.47 -8.53 5.99
CA SER A 17 3.23 -9.65 6.54
C SER A 17 2.47 -10.98 6.58
N GLN A 18 1.18 -10.92 6.89
CA GLN A 18 0.27 -12.07 7.02
C GLN A 18 0.05 -12.89 5.73
N PHE A 19 0.23 -12.31 4.53
CA PHE A 19 -0.04 -13.01 3.26
C PHE A 19 1.06 -14.00 2.86
N ASN A 20 2.22 -13.95 3.50
CA ASN A 20 3.39 -14.81 3.28
C ASN A 20 3.77 -15.18 1.82
N ASN A 21 3.38 -14.36 0.83
CA ASN A 21 3.74 -14.54 -0.56
C ASN A 21 5.17 -14.06 -0.86
N TYR A 22 5.62 -14.20 -2.10
CA TYR A 22 6.96 -13.75 -2.52
C TYR A 22 7.17 -12.24 -2.25
N TRP A 23 6.18 -11.41 -2.57
CA TRP A 23 6.30 -9.94 -2.49
C TRP A 23 6.27 -9.42 -1.05
N SER A 24 5.47 -10.01 -0.17
CA SER A 24 5.50 -9.66 1.26
C SER A 24 6.84 -10.07 1.90
N ARG A 25 7.41 -11.21 1.50
CA ARG A 25 8.77 -11.61 1.92
C ARG A 25 9.83 -10.67 1.37
N PHE A 26 9.74 -10.30 0.10
CA PHE A 26 10.67 -9.36 -0.54
C PHE A 26 10.66 -8.00 0.18
N LEU A 27 9.49 -7.44 0.49
CA LEU A 27 9.35 -6.22 1.27
C LEU A 27 10.04 -6.35 2.62
N ARG A 28 9.75 -7.42 3.38
CA ARG A 28 10.36 -7.66 4.71
C ARG A 28 11.88 -7.86 4.66
N GLN A 29 12.43 -8.35 3.56
CA GLN A 29 13.88 -8.51 3.40
C GLN A 29 14.59 -7.19 3.10
N HIS A 30 13.89 -6.21 2.52
CA HIS A 30 14.46 -4.93 2.06
C HIS A 30 13.96 -3.72 2.86
N SER A 31 13.22 -3.96 3.94
CA SER A 31 12.71 -2.94 4.84
C SER A 31 12.56 -3.50 6.26
N VAL A 32 12.43 -2.59 7.23
CA VAL A 32 12.20 -2.92 8.63
C VAL A 32 10.75 -2.61 8.95
N TYR A 33 10.02 -3.58 9.49
CA TYR A 33 8.66 -3.35 10.01
C TYR A 33 8.71 -2.36 11.17
N VAL A 34 7.86 -1.34 11.13
CA VAL A 34 7.81 -0.27 12.14
C VAL A 34 6.59 -0.46 13.04
N SER A 35 5.39 -0.49 12.46
CA SER A 35 4.14 -0.60 13.22
C SER A 35 2.94 -0.85 12.31
N LYS A 36 1.80 -1.21 12.92
CA LYS A 36 0.49 -1.06 12.26
C LYS A 36 0.12 0.43 12.19
N GLY A 37 -0.53 0.83 11.11
CA GLY A 37 -0.98 2.20 10.89
C GLY A 37 -2.29 2.25 10.12
N LYS A 38 -2.78 3.47 9.91
CA LYS A 38 -3.95 3.72 9.07
C LYS A 38 -3.86 5.06 8.36
N CYS A 39 -4.46 5.17 7.18
CA CYS A 39 -4.63 6.45 6.47
C CYS A 39 -6.12 6.70 6.20
N SER A 40 -6.50 7.98 6.04
CA SER A 40 -7.88 8.33 5.71
C SER A 40 -8.17 7.99 4.24
N GLY A 41 -9.30 7.36 3.98
CA GLY A 41 -9.70 6.95 2.65
C GLY A 41 -10.61 5.72 2.63
N ARG A 42 -10.87 5.21 1.43
CA ARG A 42 -11.73 4.05 1.20
C ARG A 42 -10.94 2.91 0.57
N LEU A 43 -11.29 1.69 0.94
CA LEU A 43 -10.69 0.46 0.43
C LEU A 43 -11.73 -0.29 -0.39
N TYR A 44 -11.33 -0.80 -1.56
CA TYR A 44 -12.23 -1.45 -2.51
C TYR A 44 -11.77 -2.86 -2.83
N HIS A 45 -12.75 -3.72 -3.11
CA HIS A 45 -12.54 -5.05 -3.67
C HIS A 45 -12.39 -4.97 -5.19
N ILE A 46 -11.16 -5.00 -5.67
CA ILE A 46 -10.88 -4.97 -7.12
C ILE A 46 -10.96 -6.38 -7.70
N ALA A 47 -10.20 -7.31 -7.12
CA ALA A 47 -10.18 -8.72 -7.49
C ALA A 47 -9.62 -9.55 -6.31
N HIS A 48 -8.63 -10.40 -6.57
CA HIS A 48 -7.82 -11.08 -5.56
C HIS A 48 -6.82 -10.16 -4.84
N TYR A 49 -6.95 -8.84 -5.03
CA TYR A 49 -6.19 -7.77 -4.37
C TYR A 49 -7.11 -6.57 -4.09
N PRO A 50 -6.77 -5.70 -3.11
CA PRO A 50 -7.54 -4.50 -2.81
C PRO A 50 -7.05 -3.30 -3.61
N GLY A 51 -7.90 -2.27 -3.68
CA GLY A 51 -7.55 -0.95 -4.18
C GLY A 51 -7.85 0.12 -3.14
N ALA A 52 -6.83 0.87 -2.70
CA ALA A 52 -7.04 2.00 -1.78
C ALA A 52 -7.14 3.32 -2.53
N VAL A 53 -8.14 4.12 -2.17
CA VAL A 53 -8.27 5.53 -2.57
C VAL A 53 -8.05 6.40 -1.34
N TYR A 54 -6.95 7.14 -1.34
CA TYR A 54 -6.62 8.09 -0.27
C TYR A 54 -7.47 9.36 -0.38
N ASP A 55 -8.01 9.79 0.75
CA ASP A 55 -8.82 11.00 0.87
C ASP A 55 -8.65 11.52 2.30
N GLU A 56 -7.94 12.65 2.46
CA GLU A 56 -7.65 13.24 3.77
C GLU A 56 -8.89 13.66 4.54
N THR A 57 -9.97 13.99 3.82
CA THR A 57 -11.24 14.42 4.39
C THR A 57 -12.14 13.26 4.77
N SER A 58 -11.75 12.02 4.40
CA SER A 58 -12.52 10.84 4.70
C SER A 58 -12.54 10.52 6.20
N GLU A 59 -13.73 10.22 6.70
CA GLU A 59 -13.94 9.65 8.04
C GLU A 59 -13.64 8.14 8.08
N LYS A 60 -13.49 7.51 6.92
CA LYS A 60 -13.13 6.09 6.78
C LYS A 60 -11.61 5.94 6.81
N PHE A 61 -11.16 4.76 7.24
CA PHE A 61 -9.75 4.44 7.36
C PHE A 61 -9.39 3.19 6.57
N ILE A 62 -8.25 3.24 5.90
CA ILE A 62 -7.57 2.07 5.35
C ILE A 62 -6.51 1.64 6.36
N HIS A 63 -6.52 0.38 6.74
CA HIS A 63 -5.61 -0.18 7.74
C HIS A 63 -4.50 -1.00 7.08
N GLY A 64 -3.29 -0.89 7.64
CA GLY A 64 -2.12 -1.54 7.06
C GLY A 64 -0.91 -1.54 7.97
N GLU A 65 0.23 -1.77 7.35
CA GLU A 65 1.54 -1.88 7.99
C GLU A 65 2.48 -0.79 7.44
N LEU A 66 3.26 -0.21 8.34
CA LEU A 66 4.29 0.77 8.04
C LEU A 66 5.67 0.11 8.12
N TYR A 67 6.47 0.32 7.07
CA TYR A 67 7.83 -0.16 6.93
C TYR A 67 8.79 1.00 6.69
N LEU A 68 10.05 0.82 7.06
CA LEU A 68 11.15 1.76 6.82
C LEU A 68 12.21 1.09 5.95
N THR A 69 12.65 1.74 4.87
CA THR A 69 13.76 1.24 4.05
C THR A 69 14.86 2.27 3.94
N THR A 70 16.11 1.81 3.99
CA THR A 70 17.31 2.60 3.65
C THR A 70 17.77 2.35 2.21
N LYS A 71 17.07 1.46 1.48
CA LYS A 71 17.37 1.07 0.09
C LYS A 71 16.23 1.50 -0.84
N ALA A 72 15.62 2.65 -0.58
CA ALA A 72 14.41 3.12 -1.25
C ALA A 72 14.47 3.03 -2.79
N PRO A 73 15.53 3.48 -3.49
CA PRO A 73 15.58 3.38 -4.96
C PRO A 73 15.48 1.95 -5.47
N TYR A 74 16.11 0.99 -4.79
CA TYR A 74 16.06 -0.42 -5.19
C TYR A 74 14.71 -1.04 -4.87
N LEU A 75 14.17 -0.78 -3.68
CA LEU A 75 12.86 -1.30 -3.28
C LEU A 75 11.76 -0.82 -4.23
N PHE A 76 11.67 0.49 -4.48
CA PHE A 76 10.62 1.04 -5.34
C PHE A 76 10.77 0.63 -6.80
N GLN A 77 11.99 0.49 -7.33
CA GLN A 77 12.16 -0.04 -8.69
C GLN A 77 11.49 -1.42 -8.85
N ILE A 78 11.63 -2.30 -7.87
CA ILE A 78 11.05 -3.64 -7.91
C ILE A 78 9.54 -3.60 -7.64
N LEU A 79 9.08 -2.78 -6.69
CA LEU A 79 7.66 -2.63 -6.39
C LEU A 79 6.88 -1.96 -7.54
N ASP A 80 7.47 -0.99 -8.24
CA ASP A 80 6.86 -0.35 -9.41
C ASP A 80 6.62 -1.37 -10.53
N ALA A 81 7.55 -2.30 -10.73
CA ALA A 81 7.39 -3.39 -11.70
C ALA A 81 6.28 -4.36 -11.29
N TYR A 82 6.19 -4.70 -10.00
CA TYR A 82 5.15 -5.56 -9.44
C TYR A 82 3.75 -4.94 -9.51
N GLU A 83 3.62 -3.67 -9.12
CA GLU A 83 2.36 -2.89 -9.11
C GLU A 83 1.99 -2.36 -10.50
N GLN A 84 2.77 -2.71 -11.54
CA GLN A 84 2.54 -2.35 -12.93
C GLN A 84 2.55 -0.82 -13.19
N CYS A 85 3.35 -0.09 -12.41
CA CYS A 85 3.52 1.36 -12.45
C CYS A 85 4.68 1.82 -13.35
N THR A 86 5.10 1.00 -14.32
CA THR A 86 6.24 1.31 -15.21
C THR A 86 5.78 1.59 -16.63
N HIS A 87 6.64 2.19 -17.45
CA HIS A 87 6.37 2.51 -18.87
C HIS A 87 6.00 1.28 -19.74
N ASN A 88 6.21 0.06 -19.24
CA ASN A 88 5.84 -1.17 -19.93
C ASN A 88 4.34 -1.48 -19.85
N TYR A 89 3.57 -0.73 -19.06
CA TYR A 89 2.14 -0.96 -18.83
C TYR A 89 1.29 0.22 -19.35
N PRO A 90 0.03 -0.03 -19.74
CA PRO A 90 -0.86 1.02 -20.23
C PRO A 90 -1.06 2.16 -19.23
N THR A 91 -1.18 3.38 -19.75
CA THR A 91 -1.57 4.56 -18.98
C THR A 91 -3.08 4.86 -19.14
N PRO A 92 -3.76 5.35 -18.09
CA PRO A 92 -3.25 5.48 -16.72
C PRO A 92 -2.99 4.10 -16.08
N HIS A 93 -1.87 4.00 -15.35
CA HIS A 93 -1.55 2.80 -14.58
C HIS A 93 -2.65 2.52 -13.56
N GLU A 94 -2.88 1.24 -13.27
CA GLU A 94 -3.90 0.83 -12.29
C GLU A 94 -3.58 1.35 -10.88
N PHE A 95 -2.30 1.33 -10.52
CA PHE A 95 -1.79 1.91 -9.29
C PHE A 95 -0.91 3.13 -9.58
N ALA A 96 -0.78 3.99 -8.59
CA ALA A 96 0.18 5.08 -8.58
C ALA A 96 0.79 5.20 -7.19
N ILE A 97 2.12 5.30 -7.12
CA ILE A 97 2.81 5.60 -5.87
C ILE A 97 2.59 7.07 -5.50
N LYS A 98 2.08 7.32 -4.29
CA LYS A 98 1.89 8.67 -3.74
C LYS A 98 2.38 8.73 -2.30
N LYS A 99 2.78 9.93 -1.88
CA LYS A 99 3.03 10.24 -0.47
C LYS A 99 1.72 10.52 0.23
N ILE A 100 1.47 9.81 1.33
CA ILE A 100 0.26 9.92 2.14
C ILE A 100 0.59 10.10 3.62
N LYS A 101 -0.34 10.68 4.37
CA LYS A 101 -0.27 10.79 5.82
C LYS A 101 -0.80 9.52 6.48
N VAL A 102 0.08 8.80 7.17
CA VAL A 102 -0.25 7.59 7.93
C VAL A 102 -0.28 7.91 9.42
N LYS A 103 -1.43 7.67 10.05
CA LYS A 103 -1.62 7.76 11.50
C LYS A 103 -1.06 6.50 12.16
N VAL A 104 -0.08 6.67 13.05
CA VAL A 104 0.55 5.62 13.86
C VAL A 104 0.51 6.03 15.33
N LYS A 105 -0.26 5.29 16.14
CA LYS A 105 -0.53 5.64 17.55
C LYS A 105 -0.94 7.12 17.71
N TYR A 106 -0.08 7.96 18.28
CA TYR A 106 -0.32 9.37 18.59
C TYR A 106 0.30 10.35 17.58
N PHE A 107 0.93 9.85 16.51
CA PHE A 107 1.65 10.66 15.54
C PHE A 107 1.21 10.35 14.10
N SER A 108 1.59 11.22 13.18
CA SER A 108 1.43 10.99 11.75
C SER A 108 2.79 11.01 11.06
N VAL A 109 2.99 10.11 10.11
CA VAL A 109 4.21 9.98 9.32
C VAL A 109 3.83 10.03 7.84
N GLU A 110 4.63 10.71 7.04
CA GLU A 110 4.49 10.66 5.58
C GLU A 110 5.13 9.36 5.06
N ALA A 111 4.40 8.60 4.25
CA ALA A 111 4.88 7.35 3.67
C ALA A 111 4.48 7.24 2.20
N ASN A 112 5.31 6.54 1.43
CA ASN A 112 4.97 6.15 0.07
C ASN A 112 3.96 4.99 0.11
N CYS A 113 2.97 5.05 -0.75
CA CYS A 113 1.89 4.08 -0.82
C CYS A 113 1.42 3.92 -2.27
N TYR A 114 1.26 2.68 -2.73
CA TYR A 114 0.64 2.40 -4.03
C TYR A 114 -0.87 2.51 -3.90
N LEU A 115 -1.47 3.52 -4.51
CA LEU A 115 -2.90 3.78 -4.45
C LEU A 115 -3.58 3.40 -5.76
N PHE A 116 -4.81 2.90 -5.67
CA PHE A 116 -5.62 2.59 -6.84
C PHE A 116 -5.99 3.88 -7.57
N ASN A 117 -5.86 3.87 -8.90
CA ASN A 117 -5.90 5.06 -9.75
C ASN A 117 -6.90 4.91 -10.92
N ARG A 118 -7.91 4.05 -10.77
CA ARG A 118 -9.01 3.88 -11.72
C ARG A 118 -10.34 4.22 -11.07
N ASP A 119 -11.38 4.32 -11.90
CA ASP A 119 -12.75 4.50 -11.43
C ASP A 119 -13.16 3.35 -10.48
N THR A 120 -13.77 3.73 -9.35
CA THR A 120 -14.19 2.82 -8.31
C THR A 120 -15.69 2.50 -8.30
N ALA A 121 -16.48 3.10 -9.20
CA ALA A 121 -17.94 2.99 -9.19
C ALA A 121 -18.46 1.54 -9.23
N ALA A 122 -17.73 0.64 -9.89
CA ALA A 122 -18.11 -0.76 -10.04
C ALA A 122 -17.61 -1.68 -8.91
N PHE A 123 -16.77 -1.19 -7.99
CA PHE A 123 -16.13 -2.04 -6.98
C PHE A 123 -16.79 -1.93 -5.61
N PRO A 124 -17.08 -3.06 -4.94
CA PRO A 124 -17.57 -3.05 -3.57
C PRO A 124 -16.57 -2.42 -2.62
N ILE A 125 -17.07 -1.65 -1.64
CA ILE A 125 -16.26 -1.09 -0.55
C ILE A 125 -16.00 -2.17 0.50
N ILE A 126 -14.76 -2.21 1.01
CA ILE A 126 -14.37 -2.92 2.22
C ILE A 126 -14.63 -2.00 3.40
N GLU A 127 -15.83 -2.08 3.99
CA GLU A 127 -16.27 -1.16 5.05
C GLU A 127 -15.37 -1.19 6.30
N SER A 128 -14.75 -2.34 6.57
CA SER A 128 -13.81 -2.51 7.68
C SER A 128 -12.49 -1.75 7.47
N GLY A 129 -12.12 -1.48 6.22
CA GLY A 129 -10.79 -0.96 5.87
C GLY A 129 -9.64 -1.95 6.07
N PHE A 130 -9.93 -3.21 6.44
CA PHE A 130 -8.93 -4.27 6.65
C PHE A 130 -9.03 -5.32 5.55
N TYR A 131 -8.06 -5.33 4.63
CA TYR A 131 -8.10 -6.29 3.52
C TYR A 131 -8.05 -7.77 3.96
N PHE A 132 -7.28 -8.09 5.00
CA PHE A 132 -7.07 -9.49 5.41
C PHE A 132 -8.35 -10.21 5.78
N SER A 133 -9.18 -9.54 6.59
CA SER A 133 -10.41 -10.11 7.11
C SER A 133 -11.36 -10.49 5.97
N GLU A 134 -11.36 -9.69 4.90
CA GLU A 134 -12.13 -9.99 3.71
C GLU A 134 -11.49 -11.04 2.79
N TYR A 135 -10.16 -11.16 2.80
CA TYR A 135 -9.48 -12.20 2.03
C TYR A 135 -9.82 -13.58 2.59
N GLN A 136 -9.73 -13.75 3.92
CA GLN A 136 -10.02 -15.02 4.59
C GLN A 136 -11.48 -15.47 4.50
N SER A 137 -12.43 -14.54 4.31
CA SER A 137 -13.84 -14.89 4.20
C SER A 137 -14.22 -15.40 2.80
N ARG A 138 -13.35 -15.16 1.80
CA ARG A 138 -13.64 -15.42 0.37
C ARG A 138 -12.79 -16.53 -0.25
N TYR A 139 -11.61 -16.81 0.32
CA TYR A 139 -10.64 -17.79 -0.19
C TYR A 139 -10.10 -18.65 0.95
#